data_AF-A0A222P8R6-F1
#
_entry.id   AF-A0A222P8R6-F1
#
_cell.length_a   1.000
_cell.length_b   1.000
_cell.length_c   1.000
_cell.angle_alpha   90.00
_cell.angle_beta   90.00
_cell.angle_gamma   90.00
#
_symmetry.space_group_name_H-M   'P 1'
#
loop_
_entity.id
_entity.type
_entity.pdbx_description
1 polymer ?
#
loop_
_entity_poly.entity_id
_entity_poly.type
_entity_poly.pdbx_seq_one_letter_code
_entity_poly.pdbx_strand_id
1 'polypeptide(L)' 'MANQNIGSVLCFDGIINTGESNLKFIPLKPELETEMSIIWKKNQTLSNVSKKFLENLKIYISNYN' A
#
# COMPACT_ATOMS: atom_id res chain seq x y z
N MET A 1 11.93 0.91 16.56
CA MET A 1 12.45 2.28 16.75
C MET A 1 11.32 3.24 17.07
N ALA A 2 10.41 3.52 16.12
CA ALA A 2 9.26 4.40 16.36
C ALA A 2 8.40 4.02 17.56
N ASN A 3 7.88 2.78 17.63
CA ASN A 3 7.03 2.37 18.76
C ASN A 3 7.76 2.35 20.12
N GLN A 4 9.09 2.35 20.10
CA GLN A 4 9.93 2.37 21.32
C GLN A 4 10.43 3.79 21.64
N ASN A 5 9.97 4.82 20.92
CA ASN A 5 10.41 6.22 21.05
C ASN A 5 11.92 6.44 20.80
N ILE A 6 12.54 5.60 19.96
CA ILE A 6 13.98 5.67 19.64
C ILE A 6 14.23 6.41 18.31
N GLY A 7 13.19 6.83 17.59
CA GLY A 7 13.30 7.62 16.36
C GLY A 7 12.05 7.54 15.47
N SER A 8 12.05 8.28 14.36
CA SER A 8 10.95 8.26 13.38
C SER A 8 11.25 7.30 12.22
N VAL A 9 10.21 6.88 11.51
CA VAL A 9 10.32 6.02 10.31
C VAL A 9 9.72 6.77 9.13
N LEU A 10 10.46 6.83 8.01
CA LEU A 10 9.94 7.30 6.74
C LEU A 10 9.36 6.09 5.97
N CYS A 11 8.08 6.18 5.60
CA CYS A 11 7.35 5.10 4.93
C CYS A 11 6.17 5.66 4.12
N PHE A 12 5.56 4.82 3.29
CA PHE A 12 4.29 5.15 2.63
C PHE A 12 3.11 5.03 3.59
N ASP A 13 2.06 5.81 3.33
CA ASP A 13 0.81 5.71 4.06
C ASP A 13 0.14 4.34 3.84
N GLY A 14 -0.58 3.84 4.85
CA GLY A 14 -1.33 2.58 4.79
C GLY A 14 -0.52 1.28 4.87
N ILE A 15 0.83 1.32 4.90
CA ILE A 15 1.66 0.10 5.03
C ILE A 15 1.81 -0.34 6.49
N ILE A 16 2.01 0.61 7.40
CA ILE A 16 2.19 0.31 8.83
C ILE A 16 0.84 0.46 9.51
N ASN A 17 0.35 -0.62 10.14
CA ASN A 17 -0.84 -0.52 11.00
C ASN A 17 -0.49 0.28 12.26
N THR A 18 -0.97 1.52 12.33
CA THR A 18 -0.82 2.37 13.51
C THR A 18 -2.02 2.35 14.44
N GLY A 19 -3.13 1.69 14.06
CA GLY A 19 -4.41 1.76 14.77
C GLY A 19 -4.41 1.18 16.19
N GLU A 20 -3.54 0.21 16.47
CA GLU A 20 -3.37 -0.41 17.79
C GLU A 20 -2.09 0.05 18.50
N SER A 21 -1.57 1.23 18.13
CA SER A 21 -0.31 1.74 18.65
C SER A 21 -0.40 3.24 18.99
N ASN A 22 0.60 3.75 19.72
CA ASN A 22 0.74 5.18 19.96
C ASN A 22 1.43 5.92 18.78
N LEU A 23 1.54 5.27 17.62
CA LEU A 23 2.13 5.86 16.42
C LEU A 23 1.07 6.61 15.60
N LYS A 24 1.51 7.64 14.90
CA LYS A 24 0.70 8.38 13.94
C LYS A 24 1.48 8.61 12.67
N PHE A 25 0.84 8.39 11.52
CA PHE A 25 1.41 8.78 10.24
C PHE A 25 1.36 10.31 10.10
N ILE A 26 2.48 10.90 9.67
CA ILE A 26 2.60 12.33 9.43
C ILE A 26 3.04 12.50 7.98
N PRO A 27 2.18 13.05 7.09
CA PRO A 27 2.56 13.29 5.71
C PRO A 27 3.65 14.36 5.62
N LEU A 28 4.53 14.22 4.62
CA LEU A 28 5.52 15.25 4.30
C LEU A 28 4.83 16.52 3.77
N LYS A 29 5.50 17.66 3.92
CA LYS A 29 5.09 18.93 3.32
C LYS A 29 6.26 19.52 2.52
N PRO A 30 6.16 19.65 1.18
CA PRO A 30 5.02 19.24 0.34
C PRO A 30 4.81 17.71 0.34
N GLU A 31 3.60 17.28 -0.05
CA GLU A 31 3.29 15.85 -0.17
C GLU A 31 4.18 15.20 -1.24
N LEU A 32 4.64 13.99 -0.95
CA LEU A 32 5.46 13.18 -1.85
C LEU A 32 4.73 11.86 -2.09
N GLU A 33 4.31 11.65 -3.32
CA GLU A 33 3.56 10.49 -3.74
C GLU A 33 4.33 9.68 -4.78
N THR A 34 3.96 8.41 -4.94
CA THR A 34 4.44 7.54 -6.00
C THR A 34 3.30 6.67 -6.51
N GLU A 35 3.38 6.29 -7.78
CA GLU A 35 2.45 5.32 -8.34
C GLU A 35 2.73 3.92 -7.77
N MET A 36 1.66 3.20 -7.40
CA MET A 36 1.73 1.79 -7.03
C MET A 36 1.39 0.90 -8.23
N SER A 37 2.20 -0.14 -8.44
CA SER A 37 2.02 -1.09 -9.54
C SER A 37 1.97 -2.53 -9.04
N ILE A 38 1.08 -3.33 -9.63
CA ILE A 38 1.04 -4.78 -9.44
C ILE A 38 1.73 -5.41 -10.65
N ILE A 39 2.81 -6.14 -10.42
CA ILE A 39 3.69 -6.65 -11.48
C ILE A 39 3.81 -8.18 -11.45
N TRP A 40 4.03 -8.78 -12.62
CA TRP A 40 4.28 -10.21 -12.79
C TRP A 40 5.18 -10.45 -14.01
N LYS A 41 5.66 -11.70 -14.20
CA LYS A 41 6.60 -12.02 -15.28
C LYS A 41 5.90 -11.88 -16.64
N LYS A 42 6.62 -11.35 -17.64
CA LYS A 42 6.15 -11.30 -19.02
C LYS A 42 5.75 -12.71 -19.49
N ASN A 43 4.58 -12.83 -20.13
CA ASN A 43 3.97 -14.10 -20.58
C ASN A 43 3.58 -15.09 -19.46
N GLN A 44 3.42 -14.64 -18.21
CA GLN A 44 2.89 -15.49 -17.15
C GLN A 44 1.39 -15.74 -17.34
N THR A 45 1.01 -17.02 -17.50
CA THR A 45 -0.40 -17.42 -17.49
C THR A 45 -0.92 -17.36 -16.06
N LEU A 46 -1.87 -16.46 -15.82
CA LEU A 46 -2.56 -16.38 -14.53
C LEU A 46 -3.57 -17.53 -14.39
N SER A 47 -3.68 -18.08 -13.17
CA SER A 47 -4.75 -19.01 -12.84
C SER A 47 -6.13 -18.34 -12.95
N ASN A 48 -7.20 -19.13 -13.08
CA ASN A 48 -8.57 -18.58 -13.11
C ASN A 48 -8.89 -17.78 -11.84
N VAL A 49 -8.41 -18.23 -10.68
CA VAL A 49 -8.59 -17.53 -9.39
C VAL A 49 -7.84 -16.20 -9.41
N SER A 50 -6.59 -16.18 -9.88
CA SER A 50 -5.78 -14.96 -9.97
C SER A 50 -6.42 -13.93 -10.92
N LYS A 51 -6.96 -14.37 -12.07
CA LYS A 51 -7.69 -13.48 -12.98
C LYS A 51 -8.90 -12.87 -12.30
N LYS A 52 -9.72 -13.69 -11.61
CA LYS A 52 -10.91 -13.20 -10.92
C LYS A 52 -10.57 -12.22 -9.79
N PHE A 53 -9.51 -12.49 -9.05
CA PHE A 53 -8.97 -11.57 -8.06
C PHE A 53 -8.57 -10.24 -8.68
N LEU A 54 -7.83 -10.24 -9.79
CA LEU A 54 -7.42 -9.00 -10.47
C LEU A 54 -8.60 -8.20 -11.01
N GLU A 55 -9.63 -8.85 -11.54
CA GLU A 55 -10.87 -8.18 -11.95
C GLU A 55 -11.51 -7.44 -10.77
N ASN A 56 -11.71 -8.14 -9.65
CA ASN A 56 -12.30 -7.56 -8.45
C ASN A 56 -11.43 -6.44 -7.88
N LEU A 57 -10.11 -6.61 -7.89
CA LEU A 57 -9.16 -5.62 -7.40
C LEU A 57 -9.19 -4.34 -8.24
N LYS A 58 -9.29 -4.46 -9.58
CA LYS A 58 -9.46 -3.29 -10.46
C LYS A 58 -10.75 -2.53 -10.16
N ILE A 59 -11.87 -3.24 -10.01
CA ILE A 59 -13.16 -2.64 -9.65
C ILE A 59 -13.05 -1.93 -8.29
N TYR A 60 -12.44 -2.60 -7.30
CA TYR A 60 -12.25 -2.04 -5.97
C TYR A 60 -11.45 -0.75 -6.01
N ILE A 61 -10.28 -0.73 -6.66
CA ILE A 61 -9.41 0.45 -6.73
C ILE A 61 -10.08 1.60 -7.51
N SER A 62 -10.80 1.31 -8.60
CA SER A 62 -11.51 2.34 -9.38
C SER A 62 -12.60 3.07 -8.60
N ASN A 63 -13.15 2.47 -7.53
CA ASN A 63 -14.18 3.10 -6.71
C ASN A 63 -13.63 4.02 -5.61
N TYR A 64 -12.30 4.07 -5.42
CA TYR A 64 -11.63 4.89 -4.40
C TYR A 64 -10.93 6.12 -4.98
N ASN A 65 -10.97 6.32 -6.29
CA ASN A 65 -10.54 7.54 -7.00
C ASN A 65 -11.76 8.43 -7.30
#